data_AF-A0A2V9S9J1-F1
#
_entry.id   AF-A0A2V9S9J1-F1
#
_cell.length_a   1.000
_cell.length_b   1.000
_cell.length_c   1.000
_cell.angle_alpha   90.00
_cell.angle_beta   90.00
_cell.angle_gamma   90.00
#
_symmetry.space_group_name_H-M   'P 1'
#
loop_
_entity.id
_entity.type
_entity.pdbx_description
1 polymer ?
#
loop_
_entity_poly.entity_id
_entity_poly.type
_entity_poly.pdbx_seq_one_letter_code
_entity_poly.pdbx_strand_id
1 'polypeptide(L)'
;MSSAITAQSVSPAIPELPLASVFNPEFDFLLACCAGGSRTEPLAELHGVIPQIYRSLADVQEPSYPDSLRQAHETSARKTLWLTRELLRILAELRSCGIVALPYKGPVLAELLYRNVTLRQFSDLDLLIQSSDLPRIKSALAKLGYEPGVQLTPSEEREYVESGYEYAFDCAHGRNLVEVQWRILPRFYSVDFDIEGFFDRAITFSLGGTTLRTLCAEDLLLVLCVHAAKHAWKQLSWLCDIAELARSPQIDWRAVQEHAKHLGIQRIVAVTFFLAHKLLETPLPQFVQGKVQKGPPSKLRLGGYFTSIENLANEISPMLAGEADYNPESISYFHLMIRARERRRDRIKFLWRLIVTPSVGEWSAIRLPCPLFPLYRAVRIFRLLSRFLPRVISRETSRSGR
;
A
#
# COMPACT_ATOMS: atom_id res chain seq x y z
N MET A 1 29.82 51.67 34.18
CA MET A 1 28.77 52.18 33.28
C MET A 1 28.71 51.23 32.10
N SER A 2 27.79 50.26 32.16
CA SER A 2 27.79 49.06 31.32
C SER A 2 26.71 49.19 30.25
N SER A 3 27.15 49.01 29.01
CA SER A 3 26.41 49.21 27.77
C SER A 3 25.25 48.23 27.62
N ALA A 4 24.08 48.75 27.26
CA ALA A 4 22.92 47.97 26.84
C ALA A 4 23.18 47.42 25.42
N ILE A 5 23.13 46.09 25.27
CA ILE A 5 23.09 45.42 23.96
C ILE A 5 21.67 44.90 23.77
N THR A 6 20.95 45.57 22.88
CA THR A 6 19.62 45.20 22.40
C THR A 6 19.73 43.93 21.55
N ALA A 7 19.16 42.82 22.00
CA ALA A 7 19.07 41.59 21.22
C ALA A 7 17.97 41.74 20.16
N GLN A 8 18.35 42.01 18.91
CA GLN A 8 17.48 41.85 17.75
C GLN A 8 17.29 40.36 17.46
N SER A 9 16.10 39.84 17.71
CA SER A 9 15.67 38.51 17.28
C SER A 9 15.40 38.53 15.77
N VAL A 10 16.41 38.27 14.97
CA VAL A 10 16.24 38.00 13.53
C VAL A 10 15.95 36.50 13.40
N SER A 11 14.67 36.17 13.27
CA SER A 11 14.24 34.84 12.82
C SER A 11 14.73 34.65 11.38
N PRO A 12 15.48 33.59 11.03
CA PRO A 12 15.82 33.36 9.63
C PRO A 12 14.55 32.95 8.91
N ALA A 13 14.00 33.87 8.12
CA ALA A 13 12.94 33.58 7.17
C ALA A 13 13.41 32.43 6.26
N ILE A 14 12.79 31.28 6.42
CA ILE A 14 12.95 30.13 5.53
C ILE A 14 12.38 30.60 4.18
N PRO A 15 13.12 30.47 3.07
CA PRO A 15 12.61 30.89 1.77
C PRO A 15 11.34 30.07 1.46
N GLU A 16 10.22 30.77 1.28
CA GLU A 16 9.01 30.22 0.69
C GLU A 16 9.38 29.66 -0.69
N LEU A 17 9.41 28.33 -0.80
CA LEU A 17 9.44 27.67 -2.10
C LEU A 17 8.08 27.95 -2.74
N PRO A 18 8.03 28.52 -3.96
CA PRO A 18 6.77 28.75 -4.63
C PRO A 18 6.09 27.39 -4.86
N LEU A 19 4.91 27.22 -4.29
CA LEU A 19 3.95 26.19 -4.67
C LEU A 19 3.63 26.43 -6.15
N ALA A 20 4.35 25.74 -7.03
CA ALA A 20 4.17 25.86 -8.46
C ALA A 20 2.75 25.39 -8.83
N SER A 21 1.90 26.36 -9.17
CA SER A 21 0.57 26.22 -9.74
C SER A 21 0.65 26.11 -11.26
N VAL A 22 0.71 24.89 -11.79
CA VAL A 22 0.25 24.57 -13.16
C VAL A 22 -0.18 23.10 -13.11
N PHE A 23 -1.44 22.82 -13.44
CA PHE A 23 -2.10 21.51 -13.54
C PHE A 23 -1.17 20.28 -13.45
N ASN A 24 -1.25 19.56 -12.31
CA ASN A 24 -0.47 18.37 -11.98
C ASN A 24 -0.83 17.20 -12.94
N PRO A 25 0.11 16.30 -13.32
CA PRO A 25 -0.19 15.13 -14.14
C PRO A 25 -1.30 14.22 -13.59
N GLU A 26 -1.62 14.30 -12.30
CA GLU A 26 -2.78 13.64 -11.68
C GLU A 26 -4.10 14.00 -12.37
N PHE A 27 -4.27 15.25 -12.80
CA PHE A 27 -5.49 15.75 -13.45
C PHE A 27 -5.59 15.33 -14.92
N ASP A 28 -4.49 15.45 -15.68
CA ASP A 28 -4.43 15.00 -17.08
C ASP A 28 -4.49 13.47 -17.19
N PHE A 29 -3.94 12.74 -16.22
CA PHE A 29 -4.07 11.29 -16.13
C PHE A 29 -5.52 10.87 -15.83
N LEU A 30 -6.19 11.53 -14.88
CA LEU A 30 -7.62 11.31 -14.67
C LEU A 30 -8.42 11.65 -15.93
N LEU A 31 -8.12 12.74 -16.63
CA LEU A 31 -8.75 13.08 -17.91
C LEU A 31 -8.47 12.05 -19.01
N ALA A 32 -7.26 11.48 -19.06
CA ALA A 32 -6.89 10.39 -19.96
C ALA A 32 -7.64 9.09 -19.63
N CYS A 33 -7.82 8.75 -18.35
CA CYS A 33 -8.72 7.70 -17.90
C CYS A 33 -10.20 8.03 -18.15
N CYS A 34 -10.56 9.32 -18.20
CA CYS A 34 -11.91 9.84 -18.42
C CYS A 34 -12.23 10.17 -19.88
N ALA A 35 -11.40 9.80 -20.87
CA ALA A 35 -11.62 10.10 -22.29
C ALA A 35 -12.92 9.48 -22.90
N GLY A 36 -13.80 8.90 -22.06
CA GLY A 36 -15.17 8.48 -22.36
C GLY A 36 -16.31 9.26 -21.67
N GLY A 37 -16.08 10.43 -21.06
CA GLY A 37 -17.12 11.34 -20.55
C GLY A 37 -17.55 11.18 -19.06
N SER A 38 -18.21 12.21 -18.51
CA SER A 38 -18.94 12.41 -17.23
C SER A 38 -18.64 11.55 -15.96
N ARG A 39 -17.47 10.93 -15.83
CA ARG A 39 -17.15 9.91 -14.80
C ARG A 39 -16.04 10.30 -13.80
N THR A 40 -15.74 11.59 -13.67
CA THR A 40 -14.58 12.06 -12.88
C THR A 40 -14.65 11.67 -11.40
N GLU A 41 -15.79 11.80 -10.73
CA GLU A 41 -15.92 11.48 -9.30
C GLU A 41 -15.85 9.97 -8.98
N PRO A 42 -16.58 9.07 -9.68
CA PRO A 42 -16.43 7.62 -9.45
C PRO A 42 -15.01 7.10 -9.70
N LEU A 43 -14.31 7.65 -10.70
CA LEU A 43 -12.92 7.31 -10.97
C LEU A 43 -11.97 7.86 -9.91
N ALA A 44 -12.21 9.08 -9.43
CA ALA A 44 -11.45 9.65 -8.33
C ALA A 44 -11.55 8.83 -7.04
N GLU A 45 -12.77 8.36 -6.72
CA GLU A 45 -13.02 7.49 -5.56
C GLU A 45 -12.33 6.14 -5.75
N LEU A 46 -12.46 5.52 -6.93
CA LEU A 46 -11.75 4.28 -7.29
C LEU A 46 -10.24 4.42 -7.12
N HIS A 47 -9.69 5.57 -7.52
CA HIS A 47 -8.26 5.86 -7.46
C HIS A 47 -7.79 6.43 -6.12
N GLY A 48 -8.70 6.73 -5.18
CA GLY A 48 -8.36 7.29 -3.87
C GLY A 48 -7.71 8.68 -3.94
N VAL A 49 -8.10 9.49 -4.91
CA VAL A 49 -7.51 10.82 -5.20
C VAL A 49 -8.51 11.97 -5.08
N ILE A 50 -9.64 11.77 -4.37
CA ILE A 50 -10.64 12.82 -4.13
C ILE A 50 -10.02 14.09 -3.52
N PRO A 51 -9.17 14.01 -2.47
CA PRO A 51 -8.58 15.22 -1.88
C PRO A 51 -7.66 15.99 -2.85
N GLN A 52 -6.88 15.28 -3.66
CA GLN A 52 -5.95 15.85 -4.64
C GLN A 52 -6.71 16.61 -5.74
N ILE A 53 -7.77 15.99 -6.29
CA ILE A 53 -8.62 16.63 -7.30
C ILE A 53 -9.31 17.84 -6.70
N TYR A 54 -9.94 17.69 -5.53
CA TYR A 54 -10.69 18.79 -4.91
C TYR A 54 -9.78 20.00 -4.65
N ARG A 55 -8.57 19.77 -4.14
CA ARG A 55 -7.57 20.83 -3.93
C ARG A 55 -7.12 21.47 -5.23
N SER A 56 -6.75 20.66 -6.23
CA SER A 56 -6.27 21.17 -7.52
C SER A 56 -7.33 22.03 -8.23
N LEU A 57 -8.59 21.61 -8.13
CA LEU A 57 -9.73 22.34 -8.64
C LEU A 57 -9.94 23.66 -7.89
N ALA A 58 -9.91 23.64 -6.55
CA ALA A 58 -10.02 24.84 -5.71
C ALA A 58 -8.95 25.90 -6.02
N ASP A 59 -7.71 25.47 -6.29
CA ASP A 59 -6.58 26.36 -6.59
C ASP A 59 -6.74 27.09 -7.94
N VAL A 60 -7.45 26.51 -8.90
CA VAL A 60 -7.66 27.08 -10.26
C VAL A 60 -8.87 28.02 -10.30
N GLN A 61 -9.62 28.16 -9.20
CA GLN A 61 -10.85 28.97 -9.14
C GLN A 61 -11.88 28.60 -10.22
N GLU A 62 -11.97 27.31 -10.57
CA GLU A 62 -12.97 26.83 -11.52
C GLU A 62 -14.39 27.11 -10.98
N PRO A 63 -15.25 27.84 -11.72
CA PRO A 63 -16.46 28.45 -11.18
C PRO A 63 -17.63 27.48 -10.93
N SER A 64 -17.47 26.17 -11.20
CA SER A 64 -18.54 25.18 -11.02
C SER A 64 -17.98 23.83 -10.55
N TYR A 65 -17.79 23.70 -9.23
CA TYR A 65 -17.51 22.39 -8.63
C TYR A 65 -18.82 21.63 -8.43
N PRO A 66 -18.90 20.34 -8.79
CA PRO A 66 -20.01 19.51 -8.36
C PRO A 66 -20.06 19.46 -6.82
N ASP A 67 -21.21 19.77 -6.22
CA ASP A 67 -21.42 19.67 -4.77
C ASP A 67 -21.07 18.27 -4.24
N SER A 68 -21.23 17.23 -5.07
CA SER A 68 -20.89 15.84 -4.77
C SER A 68 -19.39 15.65 -4.49
N LEU A 69 -18.50 16.25 -5.27
CA LEU A 69 -17.04 16.17 -5.05
C LEU A 69 -16.65 16.83 -3.73
N ARG A 70 -17.24 17.99 -3.42
CA ARG A 70 -17.04 18.65 -2.13
C ARG A 70 -17.52 17.75 -0.98
N GLN A 71 -18.70 17.16 -1.10
CA GLN A 71 -19.24 16.25 -0.10
C GLN A 71 -18.38 15.00 0.09
N ALA A 72 -17.86 14.43 -1.00
CA ALA A 72 -16.91 13.31 -0.97
C ALA A 72 -15.62 13.70 -0.24
N HIS A 73 -15.06 14.87 -0.55
CA HIS A 73 -13.88 15.41 0.14
C HIS A 73 -14.12 15.61 1.64
N GLU A 74 -15.22 16.26 2.03
CA GLU A 74 -15.56 16.46 3.44
C GLU A 74 -15.77 15.14 4.18
N THR A 75 -16.40 14.15 3.54
CA THR A 75 -16.60 12.81 4.10
C THR A 75 -15.27 12.09 4.30
N SER A 76 -14.38 12.15 3.30
CA SER A 76 -13.03 11.62 3.39
C SER A 76 -12.23 12.28 4.52
N ALA A 77 -12.26 13.61 4.62
CA ALA A 77 -11.57 14.36 5.66
C ALA A 77 -12.05 13.98 7.07
N ARG A 78 -13.38 13.86 7.28
CA ARG A 78 -13.94 13.43 8.57
C ARG A 78 -13.48 12.01 8.94
N LYS A 79 -13.50 11.09 7.99
CA LYS A 79 -13.07 9.69 8.20
C LYS A 79 -11.58 9.60 8.55
N THR A 80 -10.73 10.30 7.81
CA THR A 80 -9.27 10.28 8.03
C THR A 80 -8.87 10.94 9.35
N LEU A 81 -9.53 12.04 9.75
CA LEU A 81 -9.36 12.63 11.08
C LEU A 81 -9.79 11.68 12.20
N TRP A 82 -10.92 10.99 12.03
CA TRP A 82 -11.37 10.00 13.00
C TRP A 82 -10.39 8.84 13.13
N LEU A 83 -9.90 8.29 12.01
CA LEU A 83 -8.87 7.24 11.99
C LEU A 83 -7.56 7.71 12.62
N THR A 84 -7.18 8.98 12.41
CA THR A 84 -6.00 9.58 13.04
C THR A 84 -6.14 9.62 14.56
N ARG A 85 -7.29 10.05 15.07
CA ARG A 85 -7.61 10.02 16.51
C ARG A 85 -7.54 8.60 17.07
N GLU A 86 -8.12 7.62 16.36
CA GLU A 86 -8.10 6.22 16.78
C GLU A 86 -6.69 5.63 16.79
N LEU A 87 -5.86 5.95 15.79
CA LEU A 87 -4.46 5.54 15.77
C LEU A 87 -3.71 6.03 17.01
N LEU A 88 -3.83 7.31 17.33
CA LEU A 88 -3.17 7.90 18.52
C LEU A 88 -3.66 7.24 19.81
N ARG A 89 -4.97 6.95 19.90
CA ARG A 89 -5.57 6.24 21.05
C ARG A 89 -5.01 4.82 21.20
N ILE A 90 -4.92 4.07 20.10
CA ILE A 90 -4.36 2.71 20.09
C ILE A 90 -2.90 2.73 20.51
N LEU A 91 -2.08 3.60 19.90
CA LEU A 91 -0.65 3.67 20.19
C LEU A 91 -0.37 4.09 21.63
N ALA A 92 -1.22 4.95 22.22
CA ALA A 92 -1.13 5.31 23.63
C ALA A 92 -1.35 4.08 24.55
N GLU A 93 -2.34 3.24 24.26
CA GLU A 93 -2.59 2.02 25.04
C GLU A 93 -1.49 0.96 24.82
N LEU A 94 -0.99 0.80 23.60
CA LEU A 94 0.15 -0.10 23.35
C LEU A 94 1.39 0.36 24.12
N ARG A 95 1.66 1.67 24.13
CA ARG A 95 2.76 2.26 24.89
C ARG A 95 2.59 2.09 26.39
N SER A 96 1.37 2.24 26.93
CA SER A 96 1.09 2.02 28.36
C SER A 96 1.38 0.57 28.78
N CYS A 97 1.22 -0.36 27.84
CA CYS A 97 1.55 -1.78 28.02
C CYS A 97 3.03 -2.10 27.75
N GLY A 98 3.87 -1.13 27.36
CA GLY A 98 5.28 -1.37 27.00
C GLY A 98 5.45 -2.11 25.68
N ILE A 99 4.55 -1.90 24.72
CA ILE A 99 4.56 -2.51 23.38
C ILE A 99 4.94 -1.45 22.36
N VAL A 100 5.87 -1.77 21.47
CA VAL A 100 6.24 -0.92 20.34
C VAL A 100 5.55 -1.43 19.09
N ALA A 101 4.81 -0.56 18.42
CA ALA A 101 4.23 -0.80 17.10
C ALA A 101 4.65 0.31 16.14
N LEU A 102 4.89 -0.03 14.88
CA LEU A 102 5.26 0.90 13.82
C LEU A 102 4.06 1.11 12.88
N PRO A 103 3.26 2.16 13.07
CA PRO A 103 2.34 2.61 12.03
C PRO A 103 3.13 3.13 10.82
N TYR A 104 2.74 2.72 9.60
CA TYR A 104 3.54 3.03 8.41
C TYR A 104 2.73 3.38 7.16
N LYS A 105 1.40 3.27 7.20
CA LYS A 105 0.48 3.79 6.17
C LYS A 105 -0.49 4.80 6.81
N GLY A 106 -1.70 4.90 6.27
CA GLY A 106 -2.82 5.64 6.87
C GLY A 106 -2.43 7.07 7.28
N PRO A 107 -2.72 7.49 8.52
CA PRO A 107 -2.40 8.82 9.02
C PRO A 107 -0.91 9.17 8.98
N VAL A 108 -0.04 8.21 9.27
CA VAL A 108 1.42 8.44 9.34
C VAL A 108 1.96 8.77 7.95
N LEU A 109 1.60 7.97 6.95
CA LEU A 109 2.01 8.23 5.58
C LEU A 109 1.44 9.54 5.06
N ALA A 110 0.19 9.85 5.40
CA ALA A 110 -0.44 11.10 5.00
C ALA A 110 0.30 12.33 5.56
N GLU A 111 0.70 12.29 6.83
CA GLU A 111 1.46 13.37 7.46
C GLU A 111 2.88 13.48 6.89
N LEU A 112 3.57 12.35 6.70
CA LEU A 112 4.93 12.33 6.15
C LEU A 112 5.01 12.94 4.75
N LEU A 113 4.03 12.62 3.89
CA LEU A 113 4.04 13.03 2.49
C LEU A 113 3.40 14.41 2.26
N TYR A 114 2.25 14.65 2.89
CA TYR A 114 1.41 15.81 2.57
C TYR A 114 1.33 16.85 3.69
N ARG A 115 1.92 16.57 4.87
CA ARG A 115 1.85 17.41 6.09
C ARG A 115 0.41 17.77 6.50
N ASN A 116 -0.53 16.93 6.08
CA ASN A 116 -1.94 17.06 6.36
C ASN A 116 -2.62 15.71 6.12
N VAL A 117 -3.12 15.10 7.19
CA VAL A 117 -3.78 13.80 7.14
C VAL A 117 -5.04 13.75 6.25
N THR A 118 -5.68 14.88 5.98
CA THR A 118 -6.90 14.94 5.15
C THR A 118 -6.62 14.91 3.65
N LEU A 119 -5.36 15.03 3.24
CA LEU A 119 -4.96 14.99 1.83
C LEU A 119 -4.75 13.57 1.30
N ARG A 120 -4.98 12.52 2.09
CA ARG A 120 -4.82 11.12 1.65
C ARG A 120 -6.04 10.31 2.06
N GLN A 121 -6.65 9.57 1.12
CA GLN A 121 -7.72 8.62 1.44
C GLN A 121 -7.15 7.32 2.04
N PHE A 122 -7.74 6.87 3.16
CA PHE A 122 -7.47 5.56 3.76
C PHE A 122 -8.67 5.09 4.58
N SER A 123 -8.80 3.77 4.75
CA SER A 123 -9.97 3.12 5.36
C SER A 123 -9.70 2.41 6.68
N ASP A 124 -8.43 2.15 6.96
CA ASP A 124 -7.92 1.25 7.97
C ASP A 124 -6.58 1.77 8.54
N LEU A 125 -6.12 1.10 9.60
CA LEU A 125 -4.88 1.41 10.31
C LEU A 125 -3.95 0.20 10.27
N ASP A 126 -2.85 0.29 9.52
CA ASP A 126 -1.79 -0.71 9.50
C ASP A 126 -0.79 -0.49 10.65
N LEU A 127 -0.61 -1.50 11.49
CA LEU A 127 0.37 -1.53 12.58
C LEU A 127 1.34 -2.68 12.40
N LEU A 128 2.62 -2.40 12.16
CA LEU A 128 3.65 -3.42 12.15
C LEU A 128 4.12 -3.71 13.59
N ILE A 129 4.19 -4.98 13.95
CA ILE A 129 4.48 -5.47 15.30
C ILE A 129 5.53 -6.57 15.29
N GLN A 130 6.12 -6.84 16.45
CA GLN A 130 6.80 -8.12 16.70
C GLN A 130 5.74 -9.20 16.93
N SER A 131 5.84 -10.36 16.26
CA SER A 131 4.83 -11.42 16.35
C SER A 131 4.64 -11.95 17.79
N SER A 132 5.68 -11.88 18.61
CA SER A 132 5.65 -12.24 20.04
C SER A 132 4.73 -11.35 20.87
N ASP A 133 4.46 -10.12 20.43
CA ASP A 133 3.59 -9.18 21.15
C ASP A 133 2.10 -9.32 20.80
N LEU A 134 1.75 -10.10 19.77
CA LEU A 134 0.37 -10.22 19.30
C LEU A 134 -0.64 -10.58 20.42
N PRO A 135 -0.37 -11.53 21.34
CA PRO A 135 -1.31 -11.82 22.43
C PRO A 135 -1.58 -10.60 23.33
N ARG A 136 -0.53 -9.82 23.65
CA ARG A 136 -0.65 -8.60 24.47
C ARG A 136 -1.39 -7.49 23.71
N ILE A 137 -1.15 -7.37 22.41
CA ILE A 137 -1.83 -6.42 21.53
C ILE A 137 -3.32 -6.74 21.43
N LYS A 138 -3.70 -8.01 21.30
CA LYS A 138 -5.11 -8.44 21.33
C LYS A 138 -5.79 -7.98 22.62
N SER A 139 -5.16 -8.20 23.77
CA SER A 139 -5.70 -7.76 25.07
C SER A 139 -5.80 -6.23 25.18
N ALA A 140 -4.82 -5.49 24.67
CA ALA A 140 -4.83 -4.03 24.66
C ALA A 140 -5.95 -3.48 23.75
N LEU A 141 -6.09 -4.01 22.55
CA LEU A 141 -7.15 -3.66 21.60
C LEU A 141 -8.55 -3.98 22.14
N ALA A 142 -8.72 -5.11 22.84
CA ALA A 142 -9.98 -5.48 23.47
C ALA A 142 -10.45 -4.43 24.50
N LYS A 143 -9.55 -3.85 25.31
CA LYS A 143 -9.89 -2.77 26.25
C LYS A 143 -10.41 -1.51 25.55
N LEU A 144 -10.00 -1.28 24.31
CA LEU A 144 -10.43 -0.15 23.49
C LEU A 144 -11.72 -0.44 22.68
N GLY A 145 -12.30 -1.64 22.84
CA GLY A 145 -13.51 -2.07 22.14
C GLY A 145 -13.25 -2.61 20.73
N TYR A 146 -12.04 -3.06 20.46
CA TYR A 146 -11.70 -3.77 19.22
C TYR A 146 -11.74 -5.28 19.43
N GLU A 147 -12.32 -5.99 18.46
CA GLU A 147 -12.45 -7.44 18.51
C GLU A 147 -11.78 -8.08 17.28
N PRO A 148 -11.18 -9.27 17.43
CA PRO A 148 -10.70 -10.05 16.30
C PRO A 148 -11.80 -10.25 15.25
N GLY A 149 -11.53 -9.91 13.98
CA GLY A 149 -12.48 -10.12 12.87
C GLY A 149 -12.73 -11.60 12.57
N VAL A 150 -11.88 -12.49 13.11
CA VAL A 150 -12.08 -13.93 13.09
C VAL A 150 -11.85 -14.50 14.49
N GLN A 151 -12.71 -15.42 14.91
CA GLN A 151 -12.61 -16.10 16.21
C GLN A 151 -11.92 -17.45 16.03
N LEU A 152 -10.77 -17.62 16.67
CA LEU A 152 -9.91 -18.81 16.59
C LEU A 152 -9.70 -19.39 17.99
N THR A 153 -9.65 -20.72 18.08
CA THR A 153 -9.13 -21.41 19.26
C THR A 153 -7.61 -21.19 19.38
N PRO A 154 -7.00 -21.38 20.57
CA PRO A 154 -5.56 -21.14 20.75
C PRO A 154 -4.65 -21.92 19.80
N SER A 155 -5.04 -23.14 19.41
CA SER A 155 -4.30 -23.97 18.46
C SER A 155 -4.43 -23.48 17.03
N GLU A 156 -5.63 -23.08 16.61
CA GLU A 156 -5.87 -22.48 15.29
C GLU A 156 -5.13 -21.13 15.16
N GLU A 157 -5.10 -20.33 16.23
CA GLU A 157 -4.39 -19.06 16.25
C GLU A 157 -2.88 -19.23 16.13
N ARG A 158 -2.28 -20.21 16.81
CA ARG A 158 -0.84 -20.47 16.68
C ARG A 158 -0.45 -20.70 15.21
N GLU A 159 -1.24 -21.54 14.54
CA GLU A 159 -1.06 -21.83 13.13
C GLU A 159 -1.30 -20.59 12.27
N TYR A 160 -2.33 -19.78 12.61
CA TYR A 160 -2.65 -18.52 11.93
C TYR A 160 -1.48 -17.56 11.94
N VAL A 161 -0.85 -17.43 13.09
CA VAL A 161 0.32 -16.55 13.25
C VAL A 161 1.52 -17.10 12.48
N GLU A 162 1.76 -18.42 12.55
CA GLU A 162 2.89 -19.04 11.89
C GLU A 162 2.81 -18.92 10.36
N SER A 163 1.64 -19.21 9.78
CA SER A 163 1.43 -19.23 8.33
C SER A 163 0.99 -17.89 7.74
N GLY A 164 0.36 -17.04 8.56
CA GLY A 164 -0.19 -15.73 8.17
C GLY A 164 0.84 -14.61 8.20
N TYR A 165 0.32 -13.38 8.15
CA TYR A 165 1.14 -12.17 8.16
C TYR A 165 0.46 -10.98 8.84
N GLU A 166 -0.86 -11.04 9.01
CA GLU A 166 -1.69 -10.00 9.61
C GLU A 166 -2.84 -10.60 10.40
N TYR A 167 -3.44 -9.79 11.26
CA TYR A 167 -4.68 -10.06 11.98
C TYR A 167 -5.54 -8.80 11.97
N ALA A 168 -6.74 -8.89 11.40
CA ALA A 168 -7.67 -7.78 11.31
C ALA A 168 -8.58 -7.70 12.54
N PHE A 169 -8.88 -6.47 12.97
CA PHE A 169 -9.76 -6.17 14.09
C PHE A 169 -10.91 -5.26 13.66
N ASP A 170 -12.09 -5.60 14.16
CA ASP A 170 -13.34 -4.87 14.00
C ASP A 170 -13.57 -3.98 15.23
N CYS A 171 -14.44 -2.98 15.10
CA CYS A 171 -15.02 -2.30 16.24
C CYS A 171 -16.46 -1.88 15.94
N ALA A 172 -17.13 -1.23 16.89
CA ALA A 172 -18.50 -0.76 16.73
C ALA A 172 -18.73 0.16 15.51
N HIS A 173 -17.68 0.80 14.99
CA HIS A 173 -17.75 1.73 13.86
C HIS A 173 -17.49 1.07 12.50
N GLY A 174 -17.11 -0.20 12.45
CA GLY A 174 -16.83 -0.89 11.18
C GLY A 174 -15.97 -2.13 11.33
N ARG A 175 -15.80 -2.83 10.20
CA ARG A 175 -14.96 -4.03 10.10
C ARG A 175 -13.57 -3.71 9.55
N ASN A 176 -12.58 -4.54 9.89
CA ASN A 176 -11.19 -4.47 9.43
C ASN A 176 -10.60 -3.06 9.57
N LEU A 177 -10.85 -2.40 10.69
CA LEU A 177 -10.40 -1.01 10.90
C LEU A 177 -8.95 -0.95 11.36
N VAL A 178 -8.46 -2.00 12.01
CA VAL A 178 -7.06 -2.11 12.44
C VAL A 178 -6.50 -3.42 11.93
N GLU A 179 -5.42 -3.33 11.17
CA GLU A 179 -4.66 -4.48 10.69
C GLU A 179 -3.33 -4.55 11.45
N VAL A 180 -3.21 -5.56 12.30
CA VAL A 180 -1.97 -5.83 13.04
C VAL A 180 -1.13 -6.80 12.22
N GLN A 181 0.04 -6.38 11.79
CA GLN A 181 0.88 -7.10 10.84
C GLN A 181 2.22 -7.47 11.48
N TRP A 182 2.69 -8.69 11.28
CA TRP A 182 4.05 -9.13 11.66
C TRP A 182 4.91 -9.49 10.45
N ARG A 183 4.36 -9.41 9.24
CA ARG A 183 5.09 -9.43 7.96
C ARG A 183 4.38 -8.50 6.98
N ILE A 184 5.10 -8.05 5.95
CA ILE A 184 4.55 -7.12 4.93
C ILE A 184 3.65 -7.83 3.92
N LEU A 185 3.89 -9.11 3.66
CA LEU A 185 3.16 -9.90 2.67
C LEU A 185 2.83 -11.30 3.22
N PRO A 186 1.78 -11.94 2.65
CA PRO A 186 1.63 -13.38 2.74
C PRO A 186 2.92 -14.11 2.33
N ARG A 187 3.25 -15.16 3.07
CA ARG A 187 4.51 -15.92 2.89
C ARG A 187 4.71 -16.47 1.47
N PHE A 188 3.62 -16.73 0.73
CA PHE A 188 3.70 -17.24 -0.63
C PHE A 188 4.34 -16.26 -1.63
N TYR A 189 4.27 -14.94 -1.40
CA TYR A 189 4.91 -13.95 -2.28
C TYR A 189 6.43 -14.09 -2.34
N SER A 190 7.05 -14.79 -1.37
CA SER A 190 8.50 -15.03 -1.38
C SER A 190 9.30 -13.72 -1.42
N VAL A 191 8.84 -12.72 -0.67
CA VAL A 191 9.54 -11.47 -0.38
C VAL A 191 9.65 -11.40 1.14
N ASP A 192 10.84 -11.71 1.65
CA ASP A 192 11.09 -11.89 3.07
C ASP A 192 11.78 -10.62 3.59
N PHE A 193 10.99 -9.64 4.07
CA PHE A 193 11.52 -8.42 4.69
C PHE A 193 12.12 -8.72 6.07
N ASP A 194 13.16 -7.98 6.42
CA ASP A 194 13.78 -7.99 7.74
C ASP A 194 12.96 -7.11 8.70
N ILE A 195 12.00 -7.73 9.39
CA ILE A 195 11.09 -7.04 10.29
C ILE A 195 11.83 -6.51 11.52
N GLU A 196 12.77 -7.27 12.08
CA GLU A 196 13.59 -6.80 13.21
C GLU A 196 14.39 -5.57 12.82
N GLY A 197 15.05 -5.61 11.65
CA GLY A 197 15.77 -4.46 11.11
C GLY A 197 14.89 -3.22 10.87
N PHE A 198 13.59 -3.39 10.57
CA PHE A 198 12.66 -2.26 10.51
C PHE A 198 12.50 -1.58 11.88
N PHE A 199 12.43 -2.34 12.97
CA PHE A 199 12.37 -1.78 14.32
C PHE A 199 13.67 -1.11 14.73
N ASP A 200 14.82 -1.63 14.29
CA ASP A 200 16.12 -1.02 14.61
C ASP A 200 16.33 0.31 13.87
N ARG A 201 15.94 0.37 12.59
CA ARG A 201 16.09 1.57 11.74
C ARG A 201 14.92 2.54 11.81
N ALA A 202 13.85 2.20 12.53
CA ALA A 202 12.65 3.02 12.59
C ALA A 202 12.95 4.43 13.12
N ILE A 203 12.49 5.43 12.36
CA ILE A 203 12.66 6.85 12.65
C ILE A 203 11.54 7.35 13.56
N THR A 204 11.75 8.53 14.14
CA THR A 204 10.77 9.21 14.99
C THR A 204 10.22 10.43 14.29
N PHE A 205 8.91 10.68 14.39
CA PHE A 205 8.27 11.90 13.88
C PHE A 205 7.09 12.32 14.78
N SER A 206 6.54 13.52 14.56
CA SER A 206 5.40 14.04 15.32
C SER A 206 4.11 13.97 14.50
N LEU A 207 3.03 13.46 15.10
CA LEU A 207 1.68 13.46 14.56
C LEU A 207 0.72 13.96 15.63
N GLY A 208 0.03 15.09 15.37
CA GLY A 208 -0.90 15.68 16.34
C GLY A 208 -0.24 15.98 17.70
N GLY A 209 1.02 16.43 17.70
CA GLY A 209 1.81 16.68 18.91
C GLY A 209 2.32 15.42 19.61
N THR A 210 1.97 14.22 19.14
CA THR A 210 2.43 12.96 19.70
C THR A 210 3.67 12.48 18.96
N THR A 211 4.72 12.12 19.70
CA THR A 211 5.94 11.54 19.13
C THR A 211 5.74 10.05 18.86
N LEU A 212 5.88 9.62 17.60
CA LEU A 212 5.66 8.26 17.12
C LEU A 212 6.90 7.71 16.42
N ARG A 213 7.00 6.38 16.35
CA ARG A 213 8.00 5.69 15.52
C ARG A 213 7.37 5.13 14.24
N THR A 214 8.09 5.16 13.13
CA THR A 214 7.65 4.62 11.84
C THR A 214 8.85 4.12 11.01
N LEU A 215 8.59 3.52 9.86
CA LEU A 215 9.63 3.05 8.95
C LEU A 215 10.49 4.22 8.43
N CYS A 216 11.78 3.98 8.23
CA CYS A 216 12.63 4.93 7.50
C CYS A 216 12.17 5.02 6.02
N ALA A 217 12.60 6.08 5.32
CA ALA A 217 12.12 6.37 3.98
C ALA A 217 12.40 5.24 2.97
N GLU A 218 13.57 4.59 3.07
CA GLU A 218 13.99 3.50 2.19
C GLU A 218 13.12 2.26 2.37
N ASP A 219 12.90 1.87 3.63
CA ASP A 219 12.09 0.69 3.97
C ASP A 219 10.62 0.94 3.60
N LEU A 220 10.10 2.14 3.90
CA LEU A 220 8.75 2.56 3.53
C LEU A 220 8.56 2.52 2.01
N LEU A 221 9.51 3.05 1.23
CA LEU A 221 9.43 3.07 -0.23
C LEU A 221 9.33 1.65 -0.82
N LEU A 222 10.13 0.71 -0.33
CA LEU A 222 10.10 -0.68 -0.78
C LEU A 222 8.80 -1.38 -0.39
N VAL A 223 8.30 -1.10 0.82
CA VAL A 223 7.01 -1.61 1.30
C VAL A 223 5.87 -1.08 0.42
N LEU A 224 5.85 0.20 0.07
CA LEU A 224 4.83 0.79 -0.80
C LEU A 224 4.90 0.24 -2.23
N CYS A 225 6.10 0.08 -2.80
CA CYS A 225 6.27 -0.55 -4.12
C CYS A 225 5.71 -1.97 -4.15
N VAL A 226 5.97 -2.75 -3.10
CA VAL A 226 5.47 -4.11 -2.96
C VAL A 226 3.97 -4.15 -2.71
N HIS A 227 3.43 -3.20 -1.93
CA HIS A 227 1.99 -3.06 -1.70
C HIS A 227 1.25 -2.75 -3.00
N ALA A 228 1.73 -1.79 -3.79
CA ALA A 228 1.17 -1.49 -5.11
C ALA A 228 1.19 -2.74 -6.01
N ALA A 229 2.32 -3.48 -6.05
CA ALA A 229 2.43 -4.72 -6.83
C ALA A 229 1.46 -5.82 -6.36
N LYS A 230 1.32 -6.02 -5.04
CA LYS A 230 0.36 -6.97 -4.43
C LYS A 230 -1.04 -6.71 -4.96
N HIS A 231 -1.41 -5.44 -5.12
CA HIS A 231 -2.71 -5.03 -5.63
C HIS A 231 -2.73 -4.70 -7.13
N ALA A 232 -1.73 -5.20 -7.87
CA ALA A 232 -1.59 -5.03 -9.31
C ALA A 232 -1.65 -3.57 -9.80
N TRP A 233 -1.14 -2.64 -9.00
CA TRP A 233 -1.07 -1.20 -9.27
C TRP A 233 -2.40 -0.58 -9.70
N LYS A 234 -3.54 -1.15 -9.30
CA LYS A 234 -4.87 -0.70 -9.76
C LYS A 234 -5.30 0.69 -9.26
N GLN A 235 -4.57 1.29 -8.31
CA GLN A 235 -4.96 2.55 -7.66
C GLN A 235 -3.87 3.62 -7.84
N LEU A 236 -4.26 4.80 -8.32
CA LEU A 236 -3.35 5.92 -8.58
C LEU A 236 -2.74 6.48 -7.30
N SER A 237 -3.51 6.58 -6.21
CA SER A 237 -3.02 7.13 -4.94
C SER A 237 -1.77 6.44 -4.42
N TRP A 238 -1.58 5.14 -4.69
CA TRP A 238 -0.34 4.44 -4.35
C TRP A 238 0.86 4.93 -5.15
N LEU A 239 0.67 5.28 -6.42
CA LEU A 239 1.72 5.88 -7.24
C LEU A 239 2.00 7.32 -6.81
N CYS A 240 0.98 8.08 -6.43
CA CYS A 240 1.13 9.42 -5.84
C CYS A 240 1.97 9.36 -4.56
N ASP A 241 1.64 8.45 -3.64
CA ASP A 241 2.38 8.27 -2.39
C ASP A 241 3.87 7.95 -2.65
N ILE A 242 4.14 7.08 -3.63
CA ILE A 242 5.50 6.69 -4.01
C ILE A 242 6.24 7.83 -4.71
N ALA A 243 5.56 8.58 -5.57
CA ALA A 243 6.09 9.74 -6.25
C ALA A 243 6.49 10.83 -5.25
N GLU A 244 5.63 11.12 -4.27
CA GLU A 244 5.94 12.11 -3.24
C GLU A 244 7.06 11.65 -2.31
N LEU A 245 7.03 10.39 -1.89
CA LEU A 245 8.11 9.85 -1.07
C LEU A 245 9.45 9.97 -1.81
N ALA A 246 9.48 9.66 -3.11
CA ALA A 246 10.68 9.72 -3.94
C ALA A 246 11.27 11.13 -4.09
N ARG A 247 10.49 12.19 -3.85
CA ARG A 247 10.97 13.58 -3.85
C ARG A 247 11.67 13.96 -2.54
N SER A 248 11.57 13.12 -1.50
CA SER A 248 12.26 13.36 -0.23
C SER A 248 13.79 13.36 -0.44
N PRO A 249 14.51 14.41 -0.01
CA PRO A 249 15.97 14.47 -0.13
C PRO A 249 16.69 13.48 0.80
N GLN A 250 15.95 12.83 1.71
CA GLN A 250 16.51 11.91 2.71
C GLN A 250 16.74 10.50 2.18
N ILE A 251 16.22 10.15 0.99
CA ILE A 251 16.32 8.78 0.46
C ILE A 251 17.74 8.47 0.00
N ASP A 252 18.34 7.45 0.62
CA ASP A 252 19.51 6.78 0.08
C ASP A 252 19.11 5.79 -1.03
N TRP A 253 19.19 6.25 -2.28
CA TRP A 253 18.89 5.43 -3.46
C TRP A 253 19.81 4.22 -3.62
N ARG A 254 21.02 4.26 -3.07
CA ARG A 254 21.94 3.10 -3.09
C ARG A 254 21.43 2.04 -2.13
N ALA A 255 21.03 2.43 -0.92
CA ALA A 255 20.43 1.51 0.05
C ALA A 255 19.13 0.90 -0.51
N VAL A 256 18.25 1.69 -1.11
CA VAL A 256 17.03 1.20 -1.79
C VAL A 256 17.38 0.16 -2.85
N GLN A 257 18.38 0.42 -3.69
CA GLN A 257 18.80 -0.50 -4.74
C GLN A 257 19.36 -1.81 -4.15
N GLU A 258 20.20 -1.72 -3.12
CA GLU A 258 20.81 -2.87 -2.44
C GLU A 258 19.76 -3.73 -1.73
N HIS A 259 18.82 -3.12 -1.01
CA HIS A 259 17.70 -3.81 -0.34
C HIS A 259 16.74 -4.44 -1.36
N ALA A 260 16.35 -3.72 -2.42
CA ALA A 260 15.52 -4.25 -3.50
C ALA A 260 16.21 -5.45 -4.19
N LYS A 261 17.53 -5.36 -4.39
CA LYS A 261 18.33 -6.47 -4.88
C LYS A 261 18.32 -7.62 -3.89
N HIS A 262 18.55 -7.40 -2.60
CA HIS A 262 18.53 -8.49 -1.62
C HIS A 262 17.19 -9.25 -1.64
N LEU A 263 16.08 -8.51 -1.62
CA LEU A 263 14.71 -9.01 -1.65
C LEU A 263 14.30 -9.63 -3.00
N GLY A 264 15.04 -9.37 -4.08
CA GLY A 264 14.71 -9.83 -5.43
C GLY A 264 13.44 -9.16 -5.97
N ILE A 265 13.28 -7.86 -5.72
CA ILE A 265 12.13 -7.03 -6.11
C ILE A 265 12.55 -5.83 -6.98
N GLN A 266 13.75 -5.84 -7.56
CA GLN A 266 14.23 -4.71 -8.37
C GLN A 266 13.29 -4.42 -9.54
N ARG A 267 12.70 -5.46 -10.14
CA ARG A 267 11.74 -5.28 -11.22
C ARG A 267 10.40 -4.72 -10.74
N ILE A 268 9.93 -5.08 -9.54
CA ILE A 268 8.73 -4.46 -8.94
C ILE A 268 8.96 -2.95 -8.78
N VAL A 269 10.09 -2.57 -8.19
CA VAL A 269 10.46 -1.15 -8.02
C VAL A 269 10.55 -0.47 -9.39
N ALA A 270 11.20 -1.08 -10.37
CA ALA A 270 11.34 -0.50 -11.70
C ALA A 270 10.00 -0.30 -12.43
N VAL A 271 9.07 -1.25 -12.35
CA VAL A 271 7.71 -1.11 -12.92
C VAL A 271 6.95 0.00 -12.23
N THR A 272 7.00 0.06 -10.89
CA THR A 272 6.35 1.12 -10.11
C THR A 272 6.86 2.51 -10.53
N PHE A 273 8.18 2.70 -10.60
CA PHE A 273 8.76 3.98 -11.01
C PHE A 273 8.54 4.29 -12.49
N PHE A 274 8.47 3.28 -13.36
CA PHE A 274 8.10 3.48 -14.76
C PHE A 274 6.64 4.00 -14.88
N LEU A 275 5.71 3.40 -14.13
CA LEU A 275 4.31 3.86 -14.08
C LEU A 275 4.24 5.28 -13.48
N ALA A 276 4.88 5.53 -12.34
CA ALA A 276 4.92 6.86 -11.73
C ALA A 276 5.59 7.91 -12.63
N HIS A 277 6.61 7.54 -13.41
CA HIS A 277 7.20 8.45 -14.40
C HIS A 277 6.24 8.74 -15.54
N LYS A 278 5.60 7.72 -16.10
CA LYS A 278 4.67 7.86 -17.22
C LYS A 278 3.42 8.68 -16.86
N LEU A 279 2.96 8.56 -15.61
CA LEU A 279 1.68 9.13 -15.17
C LEU A 279 1.84 10.41 -14.34
N LEU A 280 2.93 10.54 -13.58
CA LEU A 280 3.16 11.58 -12.58
C LEU A 280 4.46 12.36 -12.80
N GLU A 281 5.13 12.12 -13.93
CA GLU A 281 6.43 12.71 -14.28
C GLU A 281 7.50 12.54 -13.20
N THR A 282 7.37 11.49 -12.38
CA THR A 282 8.31 11.22 -11.29
C THR A 282 9.70 10.95 -11.86
N PRO A 283 10.77 11.57 -11.32
CA PRO A 283 12.13 11.28 -11.75
C PRO A 283 12.46 9.80 -11.57
N LEU A 284 12.93 9.15 -12.64
CA LEU A 284 13.35 7.75 -12.57
C LEU A 284 14.65 7.62 -11.78
N PRO A 285 14.74 6.75 -10.77
CA PRO A 285 16.01 6.45 -10.10
C PRO A 285 17.03 5.88 -11.09
N GLN A 286 18.31 6.19 -10.90
CA GLN A 286 19.38 5.82 -11.84
C GLN A 286 19.42 4.30 -12.14
N PHE A 287 19.13 3.46 -11.15
CA PHE A 287 19.11 2.01 -11.34
C PHE A 287 17.91 1.49 -12.13
N VAL A 288 16.83 2.29 -12.26
CA VAL A 288 15.65 1.97 -13.07
C VAL A 288 15.86 2.37 -14.53
N GLN A 289 16.52 3.51 -14.75
CA GLN A 289 16.85 3.99 -16.11
C GLN A 289 17.70 2.97 -16.89
N GLY A 290 18.45 2.11 -16.20
CA GLY A 290 19.42 1.22 -16.83
C GLY A 290 20.59 2.03 -17.40
N LYS A 291 21.51 1.37 -18.12
CA LYS A 291 22.50 2.11 -18.93
C LYS A 291 21.78 2.72 -20.14
N VAL A 292 21.08 3.84 -19.93
CA VAL A 292 20.53 4.65 -21.04
C VAL A 292 21.70 5.14 -21.87
N GLN A 293 21.84 4.66 -23.10
CA GLN A 293 22.71 5.31 -24.07
C GLN A 293 22.04 6.62 -24.47
N LYS A 294 22.74 7.75 -24.26
CA LYS A 294 22.23 9.09 -24.58
C LYS A 294 21.78 9.13 -26.05
N GLY A 295 20.49 9.42 -26.25
CA GLY A 295 19.86 9.66 -27.56
C GLY A 295 18.60 10.51 -27.37
N PRO A 296 18.09 11.16 -28.44
CA PRO A 296 16.94 12.05 -28.35
C PRO A 296 15.66 11.32 -27.85
N PRO A 297 14.74 12.02 -27.16
CA PRO A 297 13.62 11.42 -26.42
C PRO A 297 12.72 10.49 -27.23
N SER A 298 12.66 10.65 -28.55
CA SER A 298 11.80 9.89 -29.45
C SER A 298 12.41 8.57 -29.97
N LYS A 299 13.69 8.29 -29.70
CA LYS A 299 14.37 7.05 -30.15
C LYS A 299 15.39 6.53 -29.13
N LEU A 300 15.00 6.41 -27.87
CA LEU A 300 15.77 5.60 -26.92
C LEU A 300 15.74 4.13 -27.40
N ARG A 301 16.87 3.59 -27.82
CA ARG A 301 17.05 2.12 -27.93
C ARG A 301 17.11 1.56 -26.53
N LEU A 302 15.94 1.22 -26.00
CA LEU A 302 15.76 0.61 -24.69
C LEU A 302 16.42 -0.77 -24.69
N GLY A 303 17.36 -1.01 -23.77
CA GLY A 303 17.91 -2.35 -23.56
C GLY A 303 16.81 -3.33 -23.17
N GLY A 304 16.97 -4.63 -23.44
CA GLY A 304 15.90 -5.63 -23.24
C GLY A 304 15.29 -5.68 -21.82
N TYR A 305 16.01 -5.19 -20.80
CA TYR A 305 15.47 -5.02 -19.45
C TYR A 305 14.37 -3.95 -19.38
N PHE A 306 14.59 -2.78 -19.99
CA PHE A 306 13.61 -1.69 -19.97
C PHE A 306 12.39 -2.03 -20.81
N THR A 307 12.57 -2.63 -22.00
CA THR A 307 11.44 -3.16 -22.80
C THR A 307 10.61 -4.17 -22.01
N SER A 308 11.24 -5.01 -21.17
CA SER A 308 10.50 -5.94 -20.31
C SER A 308 9.68 -5.25 -19.22
N ILE A 309 10.15 -4.12 -18.71
CA ILE A 309 9.44 -3.29 -17.73
C ILE A 309 8.25 -2.60 -18.40
N GLU A 310 8.49 -1.97 -19.55
CA GLU A 310 7.46 -1.29 -20.34
C GLU A 310 6.34 -2.25 -20.75
N ASN A 311 6.68 -3.45 -21.24
CA ASN A 311 5.69 -4.47 -21.59
C ASN A 311 4.83 -4.88 -20.39
N LEU A 312 5.43 -5.00 -19.19
CA LEU A 312 4.71 -5.34 -17.98
C LEU A 312 3.81 -4.18 -17.52
N ALA A 313 4.30 -2.93 -17.61
CA ALA A 313 3.50 -1.74 -17.33
C ALA A 313 2.29 -1.59 -18.27
N ASN A 314 2.45 -1.93 -19.55
CA ASN A 314 1.35 -1.94 -20.51
C ASN A 314 0.32 -3.05 -20.21
N GLU A 315 0.75 -4.21 -19.72
CA GLU A 315 -0.14 -5.29 -19.25
C GLU A 315 -0.97 -4.87 -18.02
N ILE A 316 -0.44 -3.95 -17.21
CA ILE A 316 -1.07 -3.41 -15.98
C ILE A 316 -2.04 -2.26 -16.29
N SER A 317 -1.82 -1.51 -17.37
CA SER A 317 -2.59 -0.29 -17.69
C SER A 317 -4.11 -0.49 -17.67
N PRO A 318 -4.69 -1.61 -18.18
CA PRO A 318 -6.13 -1.84 -18.09
C PRO A 318 -6.66 -1.98 -16.65
N MET A 319 -5.88 -2.55 -15.72
CA MET A 319 -6.26 -2.65 -14.31
C MET A 319 -6.29 -1.27 -13.65
N LEU A 320 -5.31 -0.43 -14.00
CA LEU A 320 -5.17 0.94 -13.53
C LEU A 320 -6.17 1.89 -14.21
N ALA A 321 -6.74 1.55 -15.37
CA ALA A 321 -7.86 2.26 -15.98
C ALA A 321 -9.24 1.83 -15.44
N GLY A 322 -9.29 0.82 -14.56
CA GLY A 322 -10.55 0.23 -14.08
C GLY A 322 -11.29 -0.60 -15.14
N GLU A 323 -10.62 -0.97 -16.22
CA GLU A 323 -11.19 -1.74 -17.35
C GLU A 323 -11.07 -3.26 -17.15
N ALA A 324 -10.24 -3.70 -16.20
CA ALA A 324 -10.00 -5.11 -15.91
C ALA A 324 -10.23 -5.44 -14.43
N ASP A 325 -10.87 -6.59 -14.17
CA ASP A 325 -11.12 -7.06 -12.82
C ASP A 325 -9.83 -7.47 -12.11
N TYR A 326 -9.62 -6.93 -10.91
CA TYR A 326 -8.58 -7.39 -10.00
C TYR A 326 -9.05 -8.64 -9.24
N ASN A 327 -8.42 -9.79 -9.52
CA ASN A 327 -8.62 -11.02 -8.77
C ASN A 327 -7.27 -11.57 -8.26
N PRO A 328 -6.94 -11.42 -6.96
CA PRO A 328 -5.67 -11.88 -6.37
C PRO A 328 -5.54 -13.41 -6.31
N GLU A 329 -6.60 -14.13 -6.67
CA GLU A 329 -6.63 -15.58 -6.74
C GLU A 329 -6.66 -16.10 -8.20
N SER A 330 -6.54 -15.24 -9.21
CA SER A 330 -6.55 -15.67 -10.61
C SER A 330 -5.19 -16.20 -11.09
N ILE A 331 -5.22 -17.05 -12.12
CA ILE A 331 -4.02 -17.53 -12.80
C ILE A 331 -3.26 -16.35 -13.42
N SER A 332 -3.97 -15.43 -14.09
CA SER A 332 -3.39 -14.21 -14.67
C SER A 332 -2.64 -13.37 -13.64
N TYR A 333 -3.20 -13.22 -12.43
CA TYR A 333 -2.53 -12.53 -11.32
C TYR A 333 -1.24 -13.22 -10.90
N PHE A 334 -1.22 -14.55 -10.74
CA PHE A 334 0.00 -15.27 -10.39
C PHE A 334 1.06 -15.18 -11.51
N HIS A 335 0.65 -15.23 -12.77
CA HIS A 335 1.55 -15.00 -13.90
C HIS A 335 2.16 -13.60 -13.87
N LEU A 336 1.37 -12.57 -13.57
CA LEU A 336 1.84 -11.20 -13.38
C LEU A 336 2.90 -11.14 -12.27
N MET A 337 2.61 -11.71 -11.09
CA MET A 337 3.53 -11.71 -9.96
C MET A 337 4.84 -12.46 -10.25
N ILE A 338 4.80 -13.55 -11.00
CA ILE A 338 6.00 -14.28 -11.43
C ILE A 338 6.83 -13.43 -12.39
N ARG A 339 6.19 -12.77 -13.37
CA ARG A 339 6.87 -11.91 -14.35
C ARG A 339 7.48 -10.67 -13.71
N ALA A 340 6.85 -10.16 -12.65
CA ALA A 340 7.33 -9.05 -11.84
C ALA A 340 8.63 -9.37 -11.07
N ARG A 341 9.04 -10.64 -10.95
CA ARG A 341 10.32 -11.03 -10.33
C ARG A 341 11.44 -11.15 -11.37
N GLU A 342 12.61 -10.55 -11.09
CA GLU A 342 13.77 -10.61 -11.99
C GLU A 342 14.46 -11.98 -12.01
N ARG A 343 14.60 -12.66 -10.86
CA ARG A 343 15.41 -13.88 -10.72
C ARG A 343 14.59 -15.15 -10.87
N ARG A 344 15.15 -16.14 -11.57
CA ARG A 344 14.55 -17.48 -11.70
C ARG A 344 14.34 -18.15 -10.35
N ARG A 345 15.29 -18.04 -9.43
CA ARG A 345 15.17 -18.64 -8.08
C ARG A 345 13.96 -18.12 -7.31
N ASP A 346 13.66 -16.82 -7.42
CA ASP A 346 12.55 -16.19 -6.71
C ASP A 346 11.21 -16.56 -7.34
N ARG A 347 11.16 -16.74 -8.67
CA ARG A 347 9.99 -17.28 -9.39
C ARG A 347 9.67 -18.71 -8.97
N ILE A 348 10.69 -19.57 -8.91
CA ILE A 348 10.53 -20.96 -8.46
C ILE A 348 10.09 -20.99 -6.99
N LYS A 349 10.71 -20.17 -6.13
CA LYS A 349 10.36 -20.04 -4.71
C LYS A 349 8.90 -19.57 -4.54
N PHE A 350 8.46 -18.60 -5.33
CA PHE A 350 7.07 -18.14 -5.36
C PHE A 350 6.11 -19.27 -5.72
N LEU A 351 6.35 -19.98 -6.83
CA LEU A 351 5.52 -21.11 -7.25
C LEU A 351 5.46 -22.22 -6.18
N TRP A 352 6.61 -22.58 -5.62
CA TRP A 352 6.68 -23.56 -4.56
C TRP A 352 5.86 -23.12 -3.34
N ARG A 353 6.10 -21.91 -2.82
CA ARG A 353 5.38 -21.41 -1.65
C ARG A 353 3.89 -21.18 -1.91
N LEU A 354 3.49 -20.84 -3.14
CA LEU A 354 2.09 -20.72 -3.54
C LEU A 354 1.33 -22.05 -3.38
N ILE A 355 2.00 -23.17 -3.69
CA ILE A 355 1.45 -24.52 -3.58
C ILE A 355 1.45 -25.00 -2.12
N VAL A 356 2.56 -24.82 -1.40
CA VAL A 356 2.75 -25.45 -0.09
C VAL A 356 2.33 -24.60 1.11
N THR A 357 1.99 -23.33 0.90
CA THR A 357 1.56 -22.42 1.97
C THR A 357 0.06 -22.17 1.87
N PRO A 358 -0.74 -22.76 2.77
CA PRO A 358 -2.12 -22.36 2.94
C PRO A 358 -2.21 -20.87 3.26
N SER A 359 -3.21 -20.21 2.70
CA SER A 359 -3.59 -18.84 3.04
C SER A 359 -4.85 -18.85 3.89
N VAL A 360 -5.16 -17.70 4.49
CA VAL A 360 -6.41 -17.49 5.25
C VAL A 360 -7.64 -17.91 4.43
N GLY A 361 -7.61 -17.73 3.11
CA GLY A 361 -8.70 -18.16 2.22
C GLY A 361 -8.98 -19.67 2.24
N GLU A 362 -7.98 -20.53 2.48
CA GLU A 362 -8.21 -21.97 2.63
C GLU A 362 -8.96 -22.29 3.93
N TRP A 363 -8.69 -21.54 5.00
CA TRP A 363 -9.24 -21.78 6.32
C TRP A 363 -10.65 -21.23 6.45
N SER A 364 -10.92 -20.11 5.77
CA SER A 364 -12.26 -19.59 5.62
C SER A 364 -13.14 -20.51 4.77
N ALA A 365 -12.56 -21.23 3.80
CA ALA A 365 -13.30 -22.14 2.92
C ALA A 365 -13.69 -23.45 3.61
N ILE A 366 -12.78 -24.05 4.39
CA ILE A 366 -13.02 -25.30 5.11
C ILE A 366 -12.40 -25.18 6.50
N ARG A 367 -13.17 -25.45 7.56
CA ARG A 367 -12.64 -25.53 8.92
C ARG A 367 -12.30 -26.97 9.28
N LEU A 368 -11.03 -27.35 9.14
CA LEU A 368 -10.53 -28.64 9.59
C LEU A 368 -10.23 -28.60 11.10
N PRO A 369 -10.42 -29.71 11.86
CA PRO A 369 -9.95 -29.80 13.23
C PRO A 369 -8.42 -29.89 13.31
N CYS A 370 -7.82 -29.50 14.44
CA CYS A 370 -6.36 -29.38 14.62
C CYS A 370 -5.51 -30.57 14.11
N PRO A 371 -5.86 -31.84 14.38
CA PRO A 371 -5.06 -32.98 13.88
C PRO A 371 -4.99 -33.06 12.35
N LEU A 372 -5.95 -32.44 11.65
CA LEU A 372 -6.06 -32.45 10.19
C LEU A 372 -5.47 -31.20 9.53
N PHE A 373 -4.88 -30.28 10.29
CA PHE A 373 -4.26 -29.06 9.76
C PHE A 373 -3.21 -29.29 8.67
N PRO A 374 -2.38 -30.35 8.72
CA PRO A 374 -1.48 -30.67 7.61
C PRO A 374 -2.20 -30.82 6.26
N LEU A 375 -3.49 -31.18 6.26
CA LEU A 375 -4.31 -31.32 5.05
C LEU A 375 -4.69 -29.98 4.42
N TYR A 376 -4.51 -28.84 5.08
CA TYR A 376 -4.70 -27.54 4.42
C TYR A 376 -3.78 -27.35 3.21
N ARG A 377 -2.62 -28.04 3.17
CA ARG A 377 -1.78 -28.10 1.97
C ARG A 377 -2.48 -28.81 0.82
N ALA A 378 -3.19 -29.91 1.10
CA ALA A 378 -3.99 -30.62 0.11
C ALA A 378 -5.20 -29.77 -0.34
N VAL A 379 -5.86 -29.08 0.59
CA VAL A 379 -6.93 -28.11 0.26
C VAL A 379 -6.40 -27.02 -0.68
N ARG A 380 -5.22 -26.45 -0.38
CA ARG A 380 -4.57 -25.47 -1.24
C ARG A 380 -4.30 -26.02 -2.64
N ILE A 381 -3.70 -27.20 -2.75
CA ILE A 381 -3.43 -27.86 -4.03
C ILE A 381 -4.73 -28.05 -4.82
N PHE A 382 -5.77 -28.60 -4.20
CA PHE A 382 -7.05 -28.83 -4.85
C PHE A 382 -7.71 -27.51 -5.31
N ARG A 383 -7.70 -26.46 -4.48
CA ARG A 383 -8.23 -25.13 -4.84
C ARG A 383 -7.44 -24.46 -5.97
N LEU A 384 -6.14 -24.70 -6.07
CA LEU A 384 -5.33 -24.22 -7.19
C LEU A 384 -5.63 -25.01 -8.47
N LEU A 385 -5.76 -26.34 -8.37
CA LEU A 385 -6.10 -27.20 -9.51
C LEU A 385 -7.50 -26.93 -10.05
N SER A 386 -8.47 -26.65 -9.18
CA SER A 386 -9.84 -26.34 -9.60
C SER A 386 -9.97 -25.05 -10.41
N ARG A 387 -8.94 -24.20 -10.42
CA ARG A 387 -8.89 -23.00 -11.27
C ARG A 387 -8.56 -23.30 -12.74
N PHE A 388 -8.05 -24.50 -13.02
CA PHE A 388 -7.81 -24.99 -14.38
C PHE A 388 -9.01 -25.78 -14.93
N LEU A 389 -9.99 -26.12 -14.10
CA LEU A 389 -11.23 -26.77 -14.53
C LEU A 389 -12.19 -25.70 -15.08
N PRO A 390 -12.83 -25.94 -16.25
CA PRO A 390 -13.89 -25.05 -16.73
C PRO A 390 -14.96 -24.95 -15.65
N ARG A 391 -15.36 -23.73 -15.26
CA ARG A 391 -16.52 -23.56 -14.38
C ARG A 391 -17.74 -24.13 -15.11
N VAL A 392 -18.22 -25.29 -14.66
CA VAL A 392 -19.51 -25.82 -15.10
C VAL A 392 -20.56 -24.81 -14.63
N ILE A 393 -21.12 -24.06 -15.58
CA ILE A 393 -22.22 -23.13 -15.32
C ILE A 393 -23.41 -24.01 -14.93
N SER A 394 -23.70 -24.11 -13.64
CA SER A 394 -25.00 -24.60 -13.17
C SER A 394 -26.06 -23.56 -13.53
N ARG A 395 -26.69 -23.75 -14.69
CA ARG A 395 -28.02 -23.21 -14.96
C ARG A 395 -29.01 -24.00 -14.11
N GLU A 396 -29.33 -23.49 -12.93
CA GLU A 396 -30.55 -23.84 -12.19
C GLU A 396 -31.43 -22.59 -12.16
N THR A 397 -32.32 -22.49 -13.14
CA THR A 397 -33.77 -22.74 -13.04
C THR A 397 -34.57 -21.52 -12.58
N SER A 398 -34.69 -20.56 -13.48
CA SER A 398 -35.93 -19.81 -13.62
C SER A 398 -37.04 -20.77 -14.06
N ARG A 399 -37.87 -21.28 -13.14
CA ARG A 399 -39.31 -21.57 -13.36
C ARG A 399 -40.03 -22.09 -12.10
N SER A 400 -41.18 -21.44 -11.86
CA SER A 400 -42.29 -21.75 -10.93
C SER A 400 -42.05 -21.42 -9.44
N GLY A 401 -42.90 -20.68 -8.74
CA GLY A 401 -44.18 -20.05 -9.09
C GLY A 401 -44.84 -19.51 -7.81
N ARG A 402 -45.60 -18.42 -7.96
CA ARG A 402 -46.64 -17.86 -7.06
C ARG A 402 -46.33 -17.64 -5.58
#